data_AF-A0A352A461-F1
#
_entry.id   AF-A0A352A461-F1
#
_cell.length_a   1.000
_cell.length_b   1.000
_cell.length_c   1.000
_cell.angle_alpha   90.00
_cell.angle_beta   90.00
_cell.angle_gamma   90.00
#
_symmetry.space_group_name_H-M   'P 1'
#
loop_
_entity.id
_entity.type
_entity.pdbx_description
1 polymer ?
#
loop_
_entity_poly.entity_id
_entity_poly.type
_entity_poly.pdbx_seq_one_letter_code
_entity_poly.pdbx_strand_id
1 'polypeptide(L)'
;MKNWCAKVGFEWGQGIGIGGGGALAGLSNIPLGKGPKSSLGIAFKSLVDNISNKSQADNIFVSMNFPRIMYKIIGEFGWRQEIKKNGLKVKDLSRRL
;
A
#
# COMPACT_ATOMS: atom_id res chain seq x y z
N MET A 1 -16.71 -6.71 -6.76
CA MET A 1 -17.74 -5.64 -6.71
C MET A 1 -18.29 -5.28 -8.09
N LYS A 2 -17.48 -4.88 -9.09
CA LYS A 2 -17.97 -4.58 -10.46
C LYS A 2 -18.91 -5.65 -11.05
N ASN A 3 -18.51 -6.92 -11.01
CA ASN A 3 -19.34 -8.03 -11.48
C ASN A 3 -20.62 -8.23 -10.66
N TRP A 4 -20.58 -7.90 -9.37
CA TRP A 4 -21.76 -7.98 -8.50
C TRP A 4 -22.76 -6.88 -8.84
N CYS A 5 -22.31 -5.64 -9.02
CA CYS A 5 -23.14 -4.52 -9.48
C CYS A 5 -23.87 -4.90 -10.79
N ALA A 6 -23.13 -5.43 -11.77
CA ALA A 6 -23.71 -5.92 -13.02
C ALA A 6 -24.79 -7.00 -12.79
N LYS A 7 -24.56 -7.93 -11.85
CA LYS A 7 -25.51 -9.01 -11.53
C LYS A 7 -26.81 -8.50 -10.90
N VAL A 8 -26.76 -7.43 -10.10
CA VAL A 8 -27.93 -6.93 -9.34
C VAL A 8 -28.58 -5.69 -9.96
N GLY A 9 -28.15 -5.29 -11.16
CA GLY A 9 -28.68 -4.11 -11.85
C GLY A 9 -28.19 -2.77 -11.29
N PHE A 10 -27.06 -2.76 -10.59
CA PHE A 10 -26.41 -1.53 -10.11
C PHE A 10 -25.30 -1.08 -11.07
N GLU A 11 -25.08 0.23 -11.09
CA GLU A 11 -23.96 0.84 -11.78
C GLU A 11 -22.68 0.74 -10.93
N TRP A 12 -21.58 0.28 -11.55
CA TRP A 12 -20.28 0.34 -10.92
C TRP A 12 -19.75 1.77 -10.99
N GLY A 13 -19.49 2.38 -9.84
CA GLY A 13 -18.91 3.73 -9.75
C GLY A 13 -17.42 3.73 -10.09
N GLN A 14 -16.58 3.25 -9.17
CA GLN A 14 -15.13 3.20 -9.35
C GLN A 14 -14.50 2.28 -8.28
N GLY A 15 -13.30 1.76 -8.52
CA GLY A 15 -12.49 1.06 -7.51
C GLY A 15 -11.07 1.59 -7.44
N ILE A 16 -10.42 1.40 -6.29
CA ILE A 16 -9.00 1.70 -6.10
C ILE A 16 -8.25 0.41 -5.73
N GLY A 17 -7.21 0.08 -6.50
CA GLY A 17 -6.20 -0.92 -6.15
C GLY A 17 -4.94 -0.25 -5.63
N ILE A 18 -4.50 -0.63 -4.43
CA ILE A 18 -3.31 -0.02 -3.79
C ILE A 18 -2.18 -1.06 -3.69
N GLY A 19 -1.08 -0.78 -4.38
CA GLY A 19 0.18 -1.50 -4.27
C GLY A 19 1.06 -0.99 -3.12
N GLY A 20 1.77 -1.91 -2.48
CA GLY A 20 2.65 -1.59 -1.35
C GLY A 20 2.81 -2.71 -0.33
N GLY A 21 1.90 -3.70 -0.35
CA GLY A 21 1.98 -4.89 0.49
C GLY A 21 2.15 -4.56 1.97
N GLY A 22 2.93 -5.38 2.68
CA GLY A 22 3.18 -5.21 4.12
C GLY A 22 3.83 -3.87 4.49
N ALA A 23 4.51 -3.19 3.57
CA ALA A 23 5.12 -1.89 3.86
C ALA A 23 4.08 -0.80 4.14
N LEU A 24 2.85 -0.92 3.62
CA LEU A 24 1.76 0.02 3.95
C LEU A 24 1.45 0.04 5.44
N ALA A 25 1.52 -1.11 6.12
CA ALA A 25 1.25 -1.22 7.55
C ALA A 25 2.26 -0.41 8.38
N GLY A 26 3.53 -0.42 7.97
CA GLY A 26 4.60 0.37 8.62
C GLY A 26 4.46 1.87 8.44
N LEU A 27 3.55 2.34 7.58
CA LEU A 27 3.28 3.76 7.35
C LEU A 27 1.97 4.21 7.99
N SER A 28 1.37 3.44 8.89
CA SER A 28 0.06 3.75 9.53
C SER A 28 -0.01 5.19 10.05
N ASN A 29 1.06 5.70 10.66
CA ASN A 29 1.14 7.03 11.26
C ASN A 29 1.31 8.18 10.24
N ILE A 30 1.55 7.88 8.96
CA ILE A 30 1.66 8.91 7.92
C ILE A 30 0.25 9.23 7.40
N PRO A 31 -0.19 10.50 7.44
CA PRO A 31 -1.48 10.90 6.90
C PRO A 31 -1.62 10.57 5.41
N LEU A 32 -2.85 10.28 4.99
CA LEU A 32 -3.19 10.10 3.58
C LEU A 32 -2.84 11.38 2.79
N GLY A 33 -2.29 11.23 1.58
CA GLY A 33 -1.89 12.37 0.76
C GLY A 33 -0.54 13.00 1.14
N LYS A 34 0.17 12.47 2.14
CA LYS A 34 1.49 12.96 2.54
C LYS A 34 2.58 11.91 2.33
N GLY A 35 3.80 12.39 2.05
CA GLY A 35 4.99 11.55 1.92
C GLY A 35 4.77 10.38 0.95
N PRO A 36 5.12 9.14 1.34
CA PRO A 36 4.92 7.96 0.49
C PRO A 36 3.45 7.65 0.13
N LYS A 37 2.48 8.24 0.84
CA LYS A 37 1.04 8.06 0.59
C LYS A 37 0.44 9.20 -0.25
N SER A 38 1.25 10.05 -0.88
CA SER A 38 0.73 11.17 -1.68
C SER A 38 -0.12 10.73 -2.88
N SER A 39 0.32 9.70 -3.63
CA SER A 39 -0.45 9.11 -4.73
C SER A 39 -1.80 8.54 -4.28
N LEU A 40 -1.84 7.95 -3.07
CA LEU A 40 -3.08 7.44 -2.48
C LEU A 40 -4.06 8.59 -2.23
N GLY A 41 -3.60 9.72 -1.69
CA GLY A 41 -4.48 10.88 -1.46
C GLY A 41 -5.15 11.38 -2.75
N ILE A 42 -4.42 11.39 -3.86
CA ILE A 42 -4.97 11.76 -5.18
C ILE A 42 -6.03 10.75 -5.62
N ALA A 43 -5.74 9.45 -5.49
CA ALA A 43 -6.69 8.40 -5.87
C ALA A 43 -7.98 8.46 -5.03
N PHE A 44 -7.86 8.64 -3.72
CA PHE A 44 -9.01 8.79 -2.82
C PHE A 44 -9.80 10.05 -3.11
N LYS A 45 -9.13 11.17 -3.43
CA LYS A 45 -9.82 12.39 -3.84
C LYS A 45 -10.66 12.16 -5.11
N SER A 46 -10.09 11.53 -6.13
CA SER A 46 -10.84 11.18 -7.34
C SER A 46 -12.05 10.29 -7.04
N LEU A 47 -11.92 9.31 -6.14
CA LEU A 47 -13.04 8.46 -5.74
C LEU A 47 -14.13 9.25 -5.00
N VAL A 48 -13.75 10.15 -4.07
CA VAL A 48 -14.68 11.02 -3.35
C VAL A 48 -15.42 11.94 -4.31
N ASP A 49 -14.71 12.56 -5.25
CA ASP A 49 -15.30 13.44 -6.26
C ASP A 49 -16.30 12.65 -7.13
N ASN A 50 -15.97 11.41 -7.52
CA ASN A 50 -16.87 10.59 -8.32
C ASN A 50 -18.12 10.12 -7.56
N ILE A 51 -17.95 9.73 -6.29
CA ILE A 51 -19.08 9.37 -5.42
C ILE A 51 -20.01 10.58 -5.23
N SER A 52 -19.44 11.76 -4.99
CA SER A 52 -20.21 12.99 -4.74
C SER A 52 -21.02 13.43 -5.96
N ASN A 53 -20.47 13.22 -7.16
CA ASN A 53 -21.14 13.55 -8.43
C ASN A 53 -21.99 12.40 -8.98
N LYS A 54 -22.06 11.25 -8.28
CA LYS A 54 -22.70 10.01 -8.77
C LYS A 54 -22.19 9.60 -10.15
N SER A 55 -20.92 9.82 -10.42
CA SER A 55 -20.29 9.51 -11.70
C SER A 55 -19.64 8.13 -11.68
N GLN A 56 -19.52 7.56 -12.88
CA GLN A 56 -18.74 6.36 -13.13
C GLN A 56 -17.35 6.75 -13.62
N ALA A 57 -16.35 5.96 -13.24
CA ALA A 57 -14.98 6.14 -13.67
C ALA A 57 -14.22 4.80 -13.68
N ASP A 58 -13.12 4.77 -14.43
CA ASP A 58 -12.25 3.61 -14.46
C ASP A 58 -11.54 3.38 -13.12
N ASN A 59 -11.22 2.11 -12.86
CA ASN A 59 -10.52 1.73 -11.66
C ASN A 59 -9.12 2.38 -11.62
N ILE A 60 -8.76 2.93 -10.46
CA ILE A 60 -7.46 3.53 -10.23
C ILE A 60 -6.53 2.48 -9.62
N PHE A 61 -5.36 2.28 -10.23
CA PHE A 61 -4.29 1.46 -9.65
C PHE A 61 -3.12 2.36 -9.29
N VAL A 62 -2.80 2.42 -8.00
CA VAL A 62 -1.71 3.25 -7.48
C VAL A 62 -0.79 2.45 -6.60
N SER A 63 0.50 2.78 -6.63
CA SER A 63 1.48 2.29 -5.66
C SER A 63 1.93 3.42 -4.77
N MET A 64 2.45 3.08 -3.58
CA MET A 64 3.11 4.06 -2.73
C MET A 64 4.28 4.72 -3.44
N ASN A 65 4.48 6.00 -3.17
CA ASN A 65 5.63 6.78 -3.62
C ASN A 65 6.83 6.49 -2.70
N PHE A 66 7.31 5.25 -2.72
CA PHE A 66 8.38 4.79 -1.84
C PHE A 66 9.64 4.41 -2.64
N PRO A 67 10.80 5.01 -2.35
CA PRO A 67 12.04 4.68 -3.06
C PRO A 67 12.44 3.21 -2.85
N ARG A 68 12.77 2.51 -3.94
CA ARG A 68 13.22 1.09 -3.91
C ARG A 68 14.45 0.87 -3.02
N ILE A 69 15.36 1.84 -2.98
CA ILE A 69 16.57 1.77 -2.14
C ILE A 69 16.18 1.76 -0.67
N MET A 70 15.29 2.68 -0.27
CA MET A 70 14.79 2.74 1.11
C MET A 70 14.07 1.45 1.51
N TYR A 71 13.30 0.87 0.58
CA TYR A 71 12.61 -0.41 0.82
C TYR A 71 13.60 -1.52 1.17
N LYS A 72 14.69 -1.64 0.42
CA LYS A 72 15.75 -2.62 0.70
C LYS A 72 16.42 -2.37 2.04
N ILE A 73 16.81 -1.12 2.33
CA ILE A 73 17.49 -0.75 3.58
C ILE A 73 16.62 -1.10 4.79
N ILE A 74 15.34 -0.73 4.77
CA ILE A 74 14.42 -1.01 5.89
C ILE A 74 14.22 -2.52 6.05
N GLY A 75 14.08 -3.27 4.94
CA GLY A 75 13.99 -4.72 4.97
C GLY A 75 15.20 -5.37 5.62
N GLU A 76 16.41 -5.02 5.18
CA GLU A 76 17.66 -5.50 5.77
C GLU A 76 17.80 -5.12 7.24
N PHE A 77 17.45 -3.89 7.59
CA PHE A 77 17.49 -3.41 8.97
C PHE A 77 16.51 -4.18 9.86
N GLY A 78 15.31 -4.50 9.34
CA GLY A 78 14.33 -5.34 10.03
C GLY A 78 14.90 -6.71 10.39
N TRP A 79 15.51 -7.42 9.44
CA TRP A 79 16.15 -8.72 9.69
C TRP A 79 17.29 -8.63 10.72
N ARG A 80 18.12 -7.58 10.63
CA ARG A 80 19.23 -7.36 11.58
C ARG A 80 18.73 -7.06 12.99
N GLN A 81 17.62 -6.35 13.14
CA GLN A 81 17.00 -6.14 14.45
C GLN A 81 16.42 -7.43 15.00
N GLU A 82 15.68 -8.17 14.18
CA GLU A 82 14.95 -9.35 14.63
C GLU A 82 15.89 -10.47 15.06
N ILE A 83 17.01 -10.69 14.35
CA ILE A 83 18.00 -11.69 14.77
C ILE A 83 18.67 -11.33 16.10
N LYS A 84 18.95 -10.03 16.33
CA LYS A 84 19.52 -9.55 17.60
C LYS A 84 18.55 -9.70 18.75
N LYS A 85 17.25 -9.42 18.53
CA LYS A 85 16.20 -9.66 19.54
C LYS A 85 16.10 -11.12 19.94
N ASN A 86 16.42 -12.04 19.03
CA ASN A 86 16.47 -13.47 19.29
C ASN A 86 17.84 -13.95 19.84
N GLY A 87 18.69 -13.04 20.33
CA GLY A 87 19.96 -13.36 20.99
C GLY A 87 21.11 -13.79 20.06
N LEU A 88 20.91 -13.69 18.75
CA LEU A 88 21.88 -14.10 17.73
C LEU A 88 22.64 -12.90 17.15
N LYS A 89 23.77 -13.17 16.49
CA LYS A 89 24.60 -12.15 15.82
C LYS A 89 24.15 -11.98 14.37
N VAL A 90 24.40 -10.80 13.78
CA VAL A 90 24.03 -10.52 12.37
C VAL A 90 24.63 -11.54 11.39
N LYS A 91 25.85 -12.02 11.64
CA LYS A 91 26.49 -13.06 10.82
C LYS A 91 25.73 -14.40 10.82
N ASP A 92 24.87 -14.63 11.81
CA ASP A 92 24.07 -15.85 11.91
C ASP A 92 22.87 -15.83 10.93
N LEU A 93 22.53 -14.68 10.32
CA LEU A 93 21.49 -14.61 9.27
C LEU A 93 21.82 -15.46 8.04
N SER A 94 23.11 -15.64 7.76
CA SER A 94 23.58 -16.46 6.62
C SER A 94 24.00 -17.87 7.04
N ARG A 95 23.73 -18.28 8.28
CA ARG A 95 24.06 -19.62 8.76
C ARG A 95 23.17 -20.64 8.04
N ARG A 96 23.77 -21.64 7.39
CA ARG A 96 23.04 -22.79 6.85
C ARG A 96 22.64 -23.71 8.01
N LEU A 97 21.41 -24.22 7.96
CA LEU A 97 20.90 -25.22 8.90
C LEU A 97 21.50 -26.59 8.62
#